data_AF-A0A4Z0FLD2-F1
#
_entry.id   AF-A0A4Z0FLD2-F1
#
_cell.length_a   1.000
_cell.length_b   1.000
_cell.length_c   1.000
_cell.angle_alpha   90.00
_cell.angle_beta   90.00
_cell.angle_gamma   90.00
#
_symmetry.space_group_name_H-M   'P 1'
#
loop_
_entity.id
_entity.type
_entity.pdbx_description
1 polymer ?
#
loop_
_entity_poly.entity_id
_entity_poly.type
_entity_poly.pdbx_seq_one_letter_code
_entity_poly.pdbx_strand_id
1 'polypeptide(L)' 'MTTTEDKLRHYLKRVTLDLGTTRQRLRDLEERHQEPIAIVGMACRYPGNTTTPHTLWNCLLYSSQ' A
#
# COMPACT_ATOMS: atom_id res chain seq x y z
N MET A 1 -19.97 -39.21 -24.04
CA MET A 1 -20.18 -39.17 -22.58
C MET A 1 -18.93 -38.56 -21.97
N THR A 2 -18.98 -37.34 -21.42
CA THR A 2 -17.82 -36.73 -20.74
C THR A 2 -17.35 -37.66 -19.63
N THR A 3 -16.07 -37.99 -19.59
CA THR A 3 -15.54 -38.95 -18.62
C THR A 3 -15.53 -38.33 -17.22
N THR A 4 -15.52 -39.16 -16.17
CA THR A 4 -15.43 -38.67 -14.77
C THR A 4 -14.22 -37.76 -14.56
N GLU A 5 -13.12 -38.02 -15.28
CA GLU A 5 -11.91 -37.21 -15.24
C GLU A 5 -12.14 -35.78 -15.77
N ASP A 6 -12.90 -35.63 -16.86
CA ASP A 6 -13.24 -34.32 -17.43
C ASP A 6 -14.02 -33.47 -16.41
N LYS A 7 -14.95 -34.10 -15.68
CA LYS A 7 -15.73 -33.45 -14.63
C LYS A 7 -14.85 -33.04 -13.45
N LEU A 8 -13.92 -33.90 -13.03
CA LEU A 8 -12.97 -33.59 -11.95
C LEU A 8 -12.05 -32.42 -12.32
N ARG A 9 -11.47 -32.43 -13.53
CA ARG A 9 -10.64 -31.32 -14.03
C ARG A 9 -11.44 -30.02 -14.12
N HIS A 10 -12.68 -30.08 -14.58
CA HIS A 10 -13.56 -28.92 -14.64
C HIS A 10 -13.85 -28.34 -13.26
N TYR A 11 -14.21 -29.19 -12.29
CA TYR A 11 -14.47 -28.76 -10.92
C TYR A 11 -13.23 -28.16 -10.26
N LEU A 12 -12.07 -28.82 -10.40
CA LEU A 12 -10.81 -28.34 -9.86
C LEU A 12 -10.43 -26.96 -10.42
N LYS A 13 -10.57 -26.76 -11.74
CA LYS A 13 -10.33 -25.45 -12.38
C LYS A 13 -11.23 -24.37 -11.78
N ARG A 14 -12.53 -24.65 -11.64
CA ARG A 14 -13.48 -23.70 -11.07
C ARG A 14 -13.13 -23.34 -9.63
N VAL A 15 -12.88 -24.34 -8.77
CA VAL A 15 -12.51 -24.12 -7.36
C VAL A 15 -11.20 -23.34 -7.24
N THR A 16 -10.23 -23.59 -8.11
CA THR A 16 -8.95 -22.88 -8.10
C THR A 16 -9.14 -21.40 -8.47
N LEU A 17 -9.99 -21.11 -9.47
CA LEU A 17 -10.35 -19.75 -9.85
C LEU A 17 -11.12 -19.01 -8.72
N ASP A 18 -12.07 -19.68 -8.10
CA ASP A 18 -12.86 -19.10 -7.00
C ASP A 18 -11.98 -18.80 -5.76
N LEU A 19 -11.05 -19.70 -5.43
CA LEU A 19 -10.10 -19.50 -4.34
C LEU A 19 -9.15 -18.33 -4.62
N GLY A 20 -8.64 -18.23 -5.86
CA GLY A 20 -7.81 -17.10 -6.29
C GLY A 20 -8.55 -15.77 -6.16
N THR A 21 -9.79 -15.73 -6.62
CA THR A 21 -10.66 -14.55 -6.53
C THR A 21 -10.91 -14.14 -5.08
N THR A 22 -11.19 -15.09 -4.21
CA THR A 22 -11.46 -14.83 -2.79
C THR A 22 -10.22 -14.30 -2.06
N ARG A 23 -9.04 -14.89 -2.32
CA ARG A 23 -7.77 -14.40 -1.77
C ARG A 23 -7.44 -13.00 -2.24
N GLN A 24 -7.73 -12.66 -3.49
CA GLN A 24 -7.49 -11.32 -4.01
C GLN A 24 -8.34 -10.29 -3.28
N ARG A 25 -9.63 -10.55 -3.10
CA ARG A 25 -10.53 -9.65 -2.35
C ARG A 25 -10.08 -9.41 -0.91
N LEU A 26 -9.56 -10.44 -0.24
CA LEU A 26 -9.00 -10.28 1.11
C LEU A 26 -7.79 -9.36 1.10
N ARG A 27 -6.83 -9.60 0.18
CA ARG A 27 -5.66 -8.74 0.03
C ARG A 27 -6.04 -7.30 -0.29
N ASP A 28 -6.97 -7.06 -1.21
CA ASP A 28 -7.40 -5.72 -1.57
C ASP A 28 -8.00 -4.97 -0.36
N LEU A 29 -8.72 -5.66 0.52
CA LEU A 29 -9.26 -5.08 1.76
C LEU A 29 -8.16 -4.78 2.79
N GLU A 30 -7.20 -5.70 2.95
CA GLU A 30 -6.06 -5.52 3.86
C GLU A 30 -5.12 -4.40 3.38
N GLU A 31 -4.84 -4.34 2.07
CA GLU A 31 -3.99 -3.34 1.44
C GLU A 31 -4.58 -1.94 1.56
N ARG A 32 -5.90 -1.78 1.45
CA ARG A 32 -6.56 -0.48 1.67
C ARG A 32 -6.30 0.10 3.06
N HIS A 33 -6.12 -0.75 4.08
CA HIS A 33 -5.79 -0.29 5.43
C HIS A 33 -4.29 -0.02 5.61
N GLN A 34 -3.44 -0.56 4.73
CA GLN A 34 -1.99 -0.43 4.77
C GLN A 34 -1.45 0.44 3.64
N GLU A 35 -2.33 1.14 2.91
CA GLU A 35 -1.96 1.98 1.78
C GLU A 35 -1.03 3.11 2.26
N PRO A 36 0.22 3.19 1.76
CA PRO A 36 1.16 4.20 2.20
C PRO A 36 0.68 5.60 1.82
N ILE A 37 0.68 6.51 2.80
CA ILE A 37 0.34 7.93 2.56
C ILE A 37 1.58 8.69 2.12
N ALA A 38 1.55 9.23 0.90
CA ALA A 38 2.60 10.09 0.39
C ALA A 38 2.50 11.52 0.96
N ILE A 39 3.58 12.02 1.56
CA ILE A 39 3.72 13.45 1.89
C ILE A 39 4.18 14.19 0.63
N VAL A 40 3.24 14.84 -0.06
CA VAL A 40 3.51 15.53 -1.34
C VAL A 40 4.03 16.96 -1.19
N GLY A 41 3.93 17.52 0.02
CA GLY A 41 4.36 18.88 0.29
C GLY A 41 4.33 19.19 1.78
N MET A 42 5.12 20.17 2.19
CA MET A 42 5.22 20.65 3.56
C MET A 42 5.39 22.16 3.57
N ALA A 43 4.85 22.82 4.59
CA ALA A 43 5.06 24.24 4.86
C ALA A 43 5.12 24.45 6.37
N CYS A 44 5.87 25.45 6.82
CA CYS A 44 6.01 25.74 8.23
C CYS A 44 6.31 27.21 8.51
N ARG A 45 6.04 27.65 9.74
CA ARG A 45 6.55 28.91 10.29
C ARG A 45 6.95 28.69 11.73
N TYR A 46 8.22 28.90 12.03
CA TYR A 46 8.82 28.76 13.34
C TYR A 46 9.49 30.08 13.76
N PRO A 47 9.76 30.28 15.05
CA PRO A 47 10.60 31.37 15.54
C PRO A 47 11.99 31.35 14.90
N GLY A 48 12.68 32.50 14.86
CA GLY A 48 14.01 32.59 14.24
C GLY A 48 14.01 32.75 12.72
N ASN A 49 12.91 33.26 12.15
CA ASN A 49 12.73 33.52 10.72
C ASN A 49 12.72 32.26 9.82
N THR A 50 12.49 31.09 10.41
CA THR A 50 12.34 29.82 9.69
C THR A 50 10.93 29.69 9.14
N THR A 51 10.77 29.92 7.83
CA THR A 51 9.45 29.98 7.17
C THR A 51 9.30 28.97 6.04
N THR A 52 10.29 28.11 5.86
CA THR A 52 10.27 27.03 4.87
C THR A 52 10.85 25.75 5.48
N PRO A 53 10.43 24.56 5.01
CA PRO A 53 11.03 23.30 5.42
C PRO A 53 12.55 23.25 5.21
N HIS A 54 13.06 23.90 4.16
CA HIS A 54 14.49 23.98 3.88
C HIS A 54 15.25 24.77 4.97
N THR A 55 14.73 25.94 5.35
CA THR A 55 15.32 26.75 6.44
C THR A 55 15.24 26.03 7.80
N LEU A 56 14.24 25.18 8.01
CA LEU A 56 14.12 24.36 9.23
C LEU A 56 15.24 23.33 9.27
N TRP A 57 15.47 22.62 8.16
CA TRP A 57 16.50 21.61 8.08
C TRP A 57 17.89 22.18 8.36
N ASN A 58 18.19 23.35 7.78
CA ASN A 58 19.43 24.07 8.05
C ASN A 58 19.58 24.39 9.54
N CYS A 59 18.53 24.91 10.20
CA CYS A 59 18.57 25.22 11.63
C CYS A 59 18.89 24.00 12.50
N LEU A 60 18.27 22.84 12.22
CA LEU A 60 18.50 21.61 12.97
C LEU A 60 19.96 21.13 12.87
N LEU A 61 20.54 21.19 11.67
CA LEU A 61 21.92 20.79 11.45
C LEU A 61 22.93 21.72 12.15
N TYR A 62 22.66 23.02 12.21
CA TYR A 62 23.54 23.97 12.90
C TYR A 62 23.46 23.87 14.43
N SER A 63 22.34 23.43 15.00
CA SER A 63 22.16 23.31 16.46
C SER A 63 22.92 22.16 17.13
N SER A 64 23.55 21.28 16.34
CA SER A 64 24.28 20.09 16.82
C SER A 64 25.80 20.29 16.97
N GLN A 65 26.29 21.53 16.81
CA GLN A 65 27.67 21.93 17.15
C GLN A 65 27.65 22.89 18.34
#